data_AF-A0A4P5ZYM7-F1
#
_entry.id   AF-A0A4P5ZYM7-F1
#
_cell.length_a   1.000
_cell.length_b   1.000
_cell.length_c   1.000
_cell.angle_alpha   90.00
_cell.angle_beta   90.00
_cell.angle_gamma   90.00
#
_symmetry.space_group_name_H-M   'P 1'
#
loop_
_entity.id
_entity.type
_entity.pdbx_description
1 polymer ?
#
loop_
_entity_poly.entity_id
_entity_poly.type
_entity_poly.pdbx_seq_one_letter_code
_entity_poly.pdbx_strand_id
1 'polypeptide(L)'
;MTEFIDPFKLPYVDLLDRKNLPNCPAIYFAIDSQNRVLYVGQATNLATRWKNHHRVYQLQEINKDSLVRIAWQPWTLEDLSEAERYFINNLHPLLNGTEVETPDIIASEFILRDFLNAFSRRLIITGIKPKSTNQLAHIYLKYDWTDCSPKGTAAKIKNFIQENKGKNTSIKFQWKKYGRIQNAEALRPGSRAQKVNARLNRSYNNHWEVPCNGVLIHIMPTDHYKEFKEKTDSKKLAGIKLRALTQTGLIEMSLKYIYDGLSGLFPYDSDIVPLLWVNSLSSQKKT
;
A
#
# COMPACT_ATOMS: atom_id res chain seq x y z
N MET A 1 20.16 -6.36 -38.55
CA MET A 1 20.57 -4.94 -38.69
C MET A 1 19.36 -4.10 -38.40
N THR A 2 19.24 -3.59 -37.18
CA THR A 2 18.15 -2.70 -36.79
C THR A 2 18.35 -1.36 -37.50
N GLU A 3 17.40 -0.97 -38.35
CA GLU A 3 17.35 0.37 -38.92
C GLU A 3 17.44 1.42 -37.81
N PHE A 4 18.14 2.52 -38.09
CA PHE A 4 18.26 3.62 -37.15
C PHE A 4 16.86 4.23 -36.91
N ILE A 5 16.36 4.07 -35.70
CA ILE A 5 15.06 4.62 -35.28
C ILE A 5 15.30 5.97 -34.62
N ASP A 6 14.66 7.00 -35.15
CA ASP A 6 14.65 8.34 -34.61
C ASP A 6 13.56 8.47 -33.51
N PRO A 7 13.94 8.52 -32.21
CA PRO A 7 12.97 8.51 -31.12
C PRO A 7 12.09 9.76 -31.08
N PHE A 8 12.49 10.85 -31.75
CA PHE A 8 11.75 12.12 -31.75
C PHE A 8 10.57 12.14 -32.73
N LYS A 9 10.51 11.16 -33.65
CA LYS A 9 9.45 11.00 -34.66
C LYS A 9 8.49 9.86 -34.36
N LEU A 10 8.69 9.14 -33.25
CA LEU A 10 7.86 8.03 -32.83
C LEU A 10 6.49 8.50 -32.31
N PRO A 11 5.46 7.62 -32.31
CA PRO A 11 4.23 7.88 -31.59
C PRO A 11 4.55 8.09 -30.10
N TYR A 12 3.87 9.06 -29.49
CA TYR A 12 4.08 9.42 -28.10
C TYR A 12 2.78 9.81 -27.40
N VAL A 13 2.84 9.81 -26.07
CA VAL A 13 1.85 10.44 -25.18
C VAL A 13 2.58 11.26 -24.14
N ASP A 14 1.95 12.30 -23.63
CA ASP A 14 2.51 13.04 -22.48
C ASP A 14 2.58 12.13 -21.24
N LEU A 15 3.57 12.36 -20.37
CA LEU A 15 3.78 11.56 -19.16
C LEU A 15 2.53 11.51 -18.27
N LEU A 16 1.79 12.62 -18.22
CA LEU A 16 0.54 12.75 -17.49
C LEU A 16 -0.58 11.87 -18.07
N ASP A 17 -0.53 11.60 -19.37
CA ASP A 17 -1.50 10.81 -20.13
C ASP A 17 -1.04 9.38 -20.42
N ARG A 18 0.03 8.90 -19.78
CA ARG A 18 0.56 7.53 -19.94
C ARG A 18 -0.45 6.38 -19.74
N LYS A 19 -1.62 6.66 -19.18
CA LYS A 19 -2.74 5.70 -19.13
C LYS A 19 -3.24 5.30 -20.53
N ASN A 20 -2.95 6.10 -21.55
CA ASN A 20 -3.32 5.89 -22.94
C ASN A 20 -2.27 5.09 -23.72
N LEU A 21 -1.21 4.60 -23.06
CA LEU A 21 -0.19 3.78 -23.71
C LEU A 21 -0.77 2.44 -24.22
N PRO A 22 -0.27 1.91 -25.34
CA PRO A 22 -0.77 0.66 -25.93
C PRO A 22 -0.36 -0.59 -25.15
N ASN A 23 -1.13 -1.66 -25.36
CA ASN A 23 -0.85 -3.00 -24.84
C ASN A 23 0.05 -3.79 -25.81
N CYS A 24 1.30 -3.36 -25.99
CA CYS A 24 2.27 -4.06 -26.84
C CYS A 24 3.65 -4.18 -26.17
N PRO A 25 4.49 -5.13 -26.62
CA PRO A 25 5.91 -5.08 -26.34
C PRO A 25 6.56 -3.91 -27.08
N ALA A 26 7.47 -3.20 -26.42
CA ALA A 26 8.07 -2.00 -26.98
C ALA A 26 9.39 -1.62 -26.30
N ILE A 27 10.23 -0.89 -27.05
CA ILE A 27 11.22 0.02 -26.49
C ILE A 27 10.57 1.39 -26.37
N TYR A 28 10.72 2.04 -25.21
CA TYR A 28 10.18 3.37 -24.96
C TYR A 28 11.25 4.35 -24.49
N PHE A 29 10.99 5.62 -24.78
CA PHE A 29 11.86 6.75 -24.56
C PHE A 29 11.09 7.81 -23.78
N ALA A 30 11.59 8.18 -22.60
CA ALA A 30 11.16 9.40 -21.92
C ALA A 30 11.98 10.56 -22.48
N ILE A 31 11.32 11.54 -23.09
CA ILE A 31 11.94 12.65 -23.80
C ILE A 31 11.33 13.95 -23.29
N ASP A 32 12.15 14.94 -23.00
CA ASP A 32 11.66 16.24 -22.55
C ASP A 32 11.36 17.21 -23.71
N SER A 33 10.84 18.39 -23.37
CA SER A 33 10.48 19.41 -24.35
C SER A 33 11.67 20.01 -25.12
N GLN A 34 12.90 19.79 -24.64
CA GLN A 34 14.14 20.18 -25.31
C GLN A 34 14.73 19.05 -26.18
N ASN A 35 13.97 17.97 -26.42
CA ASN A 35 14.41 16.78 -27.15
C ASN A 35 15.63 16.08 -26.53
N ARG A 36 15.77 16.13 -25.20
CA ARG A 36 16.76 15.31 -24.48
C ARG A 36 16.13 13.97 -24.12
N VAL A 37 16.82 12.87 -24.45
CA VAL A 37 16.40 11.53 -24.02
C VAL A 37 16.77 11.35 -22.55
N LEU A 38 15.77 11.38 -21.68
CA LEU A 38 15.94 11.26 -20.24
C LEU A 38 16.12 9.80 -19.83
N TYR A 39 15.36 8.89 -20.43
CA TYR A 39 15.35 7.48 -20.06
C TYR A 39 14.95 6.59 -21.24
N VAL A 40 15.58 5.44 -21.35
CA VAL A 40 15.23 4.35 -22.27
C VAL A 40 14.89 3.12 -21.45
N GLY A 41 13.80 2.45 -21.82
CA GLY A 41 13.46 1.17 -21.21
C GLY A 41 12.74 0.21 -22.16
N GLN A 42 12.72 -1.07 -21.78
CA GLN A 42 11.91 -2.11 -22.42
C GLN A 42 10.62 -2.43 -21.66
N ALA A 43 9.62 -2.92 -22.38
CA ALA A 43 8.42 -3.50 -21.81
C ALA A 43 7.92 -4.69 -22.64
N THR A 44 7.52 -5.78 -22.00
CA THR A 44 6.72 -6.85 -22.64
C THR A 44 5.26 -6.43 -22.84
N ASN A 45 4.80 -5.47 -22.02
CA ASN A 45 3.54 -4.77 -22.18
C ASN A 45 3.69 -3.33 -21.67
N LEU A 46 3.68 -2.36 -22.58
CA LEU A 46 3.99 -0.96 -22.30
C LEU A 46 3.00 -0.32 -21.30
N ALA A 47 1.70 -0.48 -21.54
CA ALA A 47 0.66 0.03 -20.63
C ALA A 47 0.80 -0.49 -19.19
N THR A 48 1.15 -1.76 -19.01
CA THR A 48 1.31 -2.38 -17.68
C THR A 48 2.61 -1.95 -17.03
N ARG A 49 3.71 -1.83 -17.79
CA ARG A 49 5.02 -1.36 -17.30
C ARG A 49 4.90 0.03 -16.65
N TRP A 50 4.09 0.90 -17.23
CA TRP A 50 3.92 2.29 -16.76
C TRP A 50 2.93 2.48 -15.60
N LYS A 51 2.30 1.41 -15.10
CA LYS A 51 1.42 1.48 -13.91
C LYS A 51 2.23 1.76 -12.63
N ASN A 52 3.36 1.08 -12.47
CA ASN A 52 4.24 1.17 -11.30
C ASN A 52 5.69 1.42 -11.74
N HIS A 53 5.87 2.35 -12.69
CA HIS A 53 7.21 2.62 -13.22
C HIS A 53 8.10 3.23 -12.13
N HIS A 54 9.20 2.55 -11.83
CA HIS A 54 10.13 2.93 -10.75
C HIS A 54 10.66 4.38 -10.84
N ARG A 55 10.86 4.93 -12.05
CA ARG A 55 11.30 6.32 -12.26
C ARG A 55 10.18 7.35 -12.46
N VAL A 56 8.92 6.96 -12.22
CA VAL A 56 7.78 7.86 -12.49
C VAL A 56 7.89 9.16 -11.70
N TYR A 57 8.39 9.09 -10.46
CA TYR A 57 8.61 10.25 -9.60
C TYR A 57 9.65 11.23 -10.19
N GLN A 58 10.86 10.76 -10.50
CA GLN A 58 11.92 11.58 -11.12
C GLN A 58 11.43 12.25 -12.40
N LEU A 59 10.73 11.50 -13.25
CA LEU A 59 10.20 12.03 -14.50
C LEU A 59 9.10 13.07 -14.26
N GLN A 60 8.33 12.96 -13.17
CA GLN A 60 7.33 13.96 -12.78
C GLN A 60 7.95 15.23 -12.22
N GLU A 61 9.01 15.11 -11.42
CA GLU A 61 9.77 16.27 -10.96
C GLU A 61 10.33 17.04 -12.17
N ILE A 62 10.94 16.33 -13.14
CA ILE A 62 11.39 16.96 -14.39
C ILE A 62 10.23 17.57 -15.19
N ASN A 63 9.08 16.89 -15.23
CA ASN A 63 7.88 17.34 -15.96
C ASN A 63 7.30 18.67 -15.45
N LYS A 64 7.59 19.07 -14.21
CA LYS A 64 7.17 20.38 -13.67
C LYS A 64 7.85 21.54 -14.42
N ASP A 65 9.11 21.36 -14.80
CA ASP A 65 9.94 22.39 -15.45
C ASP A 65 10.07 22.17 -16.96
N SER A 66 10.04 20.92 -17.41
CA SER A 66 10.11 20.55 -18.82
C SER A 66 9.21 19.36 -19.13
N LEU A 67 8.15 19.62 -19.92
CA LEU A 67 7.16 18.61 -20.28
C LEU A 67 7.82 17.36 -20.84
N VAL A 68 7.50 16.21 -20.22
CA VAL A 68 8.03 14.90 -20.59
C VAL A 68 6.98 14.15 -21.40
N ARG A 69 7.39 13.63 -22.55
CA ARG A 69 6.63 12.68 -23.37
C ARG A 69 7.25 11.29 -23.31
N ILE A 70 6.40 10.29 -23.47
CA ILE A 70 6.78 8.88 -23.60
C ILE A 70 6.57 8.49 -25.05
N ALA A 71 7.66 8.40 -25.81
CA ALA A 71 7.66 7.89 -27.18
C ALA A 71 7.95 6.38 -27.18
N TRP A 72 7.45 5.63 -28.15
CA TRP A 72 7.71 4.18 -28.20
C TRP A 72 7.78 3.61 -29.61
N GLN A 73 8.51 2.51 -29.72
CA GLN A 73 8.57 1.66 -30.91
C GLN A 73 8.14 0.24 -30.51
N PRO A 74 7.06 -0.31 -31.10
CA PRO A 74 6.72 -1.72 -30.93
C PRO A 74 7.90 -2.62 -31.33
N TRP A 75 8.12 -3.69 -30.56
CA TRP A 75 9.26 -4.58 -30.73
C TRP A 75 8.87 -6.05 -30.57
N THR A 76 9.73 -6.96 -31.04
CA THR A 76 9.65 -8.40 -30.77
C THR A 76 10.01 -8.71 -29.32
N LEU A 77 9.50 -9.79 -28.73
CA LEU A 77 9.79 -10.11 -27.32
C LEU A 77 11.22 -10.62 -27.14
N GLU A 78 11.74 -11.29 -28.16
CA GLU A 78 13.01 -12.00 -28.17
C GLU A 78 14.20 -11.03 -28.08
N ASP A 79 14.09 -9.85 -28.72
CA ASP A 79 15.21 -8.93 -28.89
C ASP A 79 15.13 -7.69 -28.00
N LEU A 80 14.16 -7.60 -27.08
CA LEU A 80 13.95 -6.40 -26.26
C LEU A 80 15.19 -5.99 -25.46
N SER A 81 15.90 -6.97 -24.88
CA SER A 81 17.07 -6.68 -24.02
C SER A 81 18.27 -6.20 -24.83
N GLU A 82 18.44 -6.73 -26.05
CA GLU A 82 19.49 -6.28 -26.96
C GLU A 82 19.19 -4.88 -27.48
N ALA A 83 17.94 -4.62 -27.86
CA ALA A 83 17.51 -3.31 -28.34
C ALA A 83 17.60 -2.23 -27.24
N GLU A 84 17.16 -2.50 -26.01
CA GLU A 84 17.30 -1.58 -24.88
C GLU A 84 18.77 -1.22 -24.65
N ARG A 85 19.65 -2.21 -24.62
CA ARG A 85 21.10 -1.99 -24.47
C ARG A 85 21.67 -1.17 -25.62
N TYR A 86 21.28 -1.45 -26.86
CA TYR A 86 21.70 -0.68 -28.02
C TYR A 86 21.30 0.80 -27.89
N PHE A 87 20.05 1.10 -27.54
CA PHE A 87 19.60 2.48 -27.41
C PHE A 87 20.22 3.20 -26.21
N ILE A 88 20.41 2.52 -25.08
CA ILE A 88 21.12 3.11 -23.93
C ILE A 88 22.56 3.48 -24.31
N ASN A 89 23.28 2.57 -24.99
CA ASN A 89 24.67 2.78 -25.37
C ASN A 89 24.86 3.84 -26.45
N ASN A 90 23.86 4.05 -27.33
CA ASN A 90 23.97 5.06 -28.38
C ASN A 90 23.47 6.44 -27.92
N LEU A 91 22.36 6.48 -27.18
CA LEU A 91 21.69 7.73 -26.80
C LEU A 91 22.18 8.30 -25.46
N HIS A 92 22.89 7.50 -24.66
CA HIS A 92 23.39 7.88 -23.33
C HIS A 92 22.36 8.63 -22.45
N PRO A 93 21.17 8.05 -22.20
CA PRO A 93 20.09 8.78 -21.53
C PRO A 93 20.46 9.17 -20.09
N LEU A 94 20.03 10.37 -19.67
CA LEU A 94 20.39 10.98 -18.40
C LEU A 94 20.17 10.06 -17.18
N LEU A 95 19.05 9.34 -17.14
CA LEU A 95 18.62 8.57 -15.98
C LEU A 95 19.04 7.11 -16.02
N ASN A 96 19.42 6.55 -17.18
CA ASN A 96 19.85 5.15 -17.23
C ASN A 96 21.16 4.96 -16.45
N GLY A 97 21.20 3.96 -15.55
CA GLY A 97 22.36 3.70 -14.69
C GLY A 97 22.49 4.59 -13.45
N THR A 98 21.61 5.58 -13.25
CA THR A 98 21.58 6.42 -12.04
C THR A 98 20.77 5.77 -10.91
N GLU A 99 20.92 6.26 -9.68
CA GLU A 99 20.02 5.90 -8.59
C GLU A 99 18.58 6.38 -8.88
N VAL A 100 17.60 5.65 -8.34
CA VAL A 100 16.18 5.98 -8.49
C VAL A 100 15.78 6.83 -7.29
N GLU A 101 15.53 8.11 -7.52
CA GLU A 101 15.03 8.99 -6.45
C GLU A 101 13.59 8.64 -6.07
N THR A 102 13.30 8.80 -4.78
CA THR A 102 11.96 8.65 -4.21
C THR A 102 11.51 9.96 -3.58
N PRO A 103 10.20 10.19 -3.41
CA PRO A 103 9.70 11.40 -2.76
C PRO A 103 10.31 11.60 -1.38
N ASP A 104 10.75 12.84 -1.11
CA ASP A 104 11.28 13.22 0.20
C ASP A 104 10.24 13.02 1.31
N ILE A 105 8.96 13.21 1.00
CA ILE A 105 7.84 13.01 1.92
C ILE A 105 6.83 12.06 1.28
N ILE A 106 6.50 10.99 1.99
CA ILE A 106 5.51 10.01 1.57
C ILE A 106 4.21 10.26 2.34
N ALA A 107 3.13 10.54 1.62
CA ALA A 107 1.82 10.75 2.22
C ALA A 107 1.38 9.50 3.02
N SER A 108 0.81 9.73 4.22
CA SER A 108 0.32 8.68 5.11
C SER A 108 -0.62 7.69 4.42
N GLU A 109 -1.46 8.21 3.52
CA GLU A 109 -2.43 7.45 2.74
C GLU A 109 -1.76 6.32 1.93
N PHE A 110 -0.59 6.56 1.34
CA PHE A 110 0.09 5.55 0.53
C PHE A 110 0.55 4.37 1.37
N ILE A 111 1.19 4.66 2.51
CA ILE A 111 1.65 3.62 3.43
C ILE A 111 0.47 2.85 4.03
N LEU A 112 -0.65 3.52 4.34
CA LEU A 112 -1.87 2.85 4.77
C LEU A 112 -2.40 1.91 3.67
N ARG A 113 -2.44 2.36 2.42
CA ARG A 113 -2.94 1.54 1.30
C ARG A 113 -2.02 0.36 1.01
N ASP A 114 -0.71 0.54 1.08
CA ASP A 114 0.26 -0.56 0.97
C ASP A 114 0.03 -1.60 2.07
N PHE A 115 -0.16 -1.14 3.30
CA PHE A 115 -0.52 -2.01 4.43
C PHE A 115 -1.82 -2.76 4.15
N LEU A 116 -2.91 -2.06 3.85
CA LEU A 116 -4.21 -2.68 3.61
C LEU A 116 -4.18 -3.65 2.43
N ASN A 117 -3.45 -3.36 1.36
CA ASN A 117 -3.26 -4.29 0.24
C ASN A 117 -2.57 -5.57 0.69
N ALA A 118 -1.44 -5.46 1.41
CA ALA A 118 -0.67 -6.59 1.90
C ALA A 118 -1.48 -7.48 2.86
N PHE A 119 -2.39 -6.88 3.64
CA PHE A 119 -3.14 -7.57 4.69
C PHE A 119 -4.63 -7.75 4.40
N SER A 120 -5.12 -7.39 3.21
CA SER A 120 -6.55 -7.43 2.82
C SER A 120 -7.23 -8.78 3.04
N ARG A 121 -6.49 -9.88 2.89
CA ARG A 121 -6.99 -11.26 3.10
C ARG A 121 -6.87 -11.76 4.54
N ARG A 122 -6.17 -11.01 5.39
CA ARG A 122 -5.83 -11.34 6.79
C ARG A 122 -6.51 -10.41 7.80
N LEU A 123 -7.19 -9.38 7.33
CA LEU A 123 -7.91 -8.40 8.13
C LEU A 123 -9.41 -8.44 7.82
N ILE A 124 -10.21 -8.24 8.85
CA ILE A 124 -11.66 -8.07 8.77
C ILE A 124 -12.01 -6.74 9.43
N ILE A 125 -12.78 -5.90 8.76
CA ILE A 125 -13.40 -4.72 9.37
C ILE A 125 -14.54 -5.23 10.25
N THR A 126 -14.44 -5.02 11.55
CA THR A 126 -15.46 -5.47 12.51
C THR A 126 -16.49 -4.41 12.82
N GLY A 127 -16.17 -3.13 12.64
CA GLY A 127 -17.12 -2.05 12.82
C GLY A 127 -16.43 -0.70 12.94
N ILE A 128 -17.25 0.31 13.20
CA ILE A 128 -16.85 1.71 13.31
C ILE A 128 -17.44 2.36 14.56
N LYS A 129 -16.70 3.28 15.18
CA LYS A 129 -17.30 4.33 16.00
C LYS A 129 -17.30 5.62 15.19
N PRO A 130 -18.48 6.17 14.85
CA PRO A 130 -18.57 7.35 14.02
C PRO A 130 -17.94 8.56 14.73
N LYS A 131 -17.53 9.56 13.93
CA LYS A 131 -17.00 10.82 14.44
C LYS A 131 -18.02 11.48 15.36
N SER A 132 -17.56 12.00 16.49
CA SER A 132 -18.35 12.85 17.39
C SER A 132 -17.69 14.23 17.53
N THR A 133 -18.33 15.15 18.26
CA THR A 133 -17.80 16.51 18.48
C THR A 133 -16.38 16.51 19.05
N ASN A 134 -16.04 15.53 19.89
CA ASN A 134 -14.78 15.47 20.62
C ASN A 134 -13.87 14.30 20.24
N GLN A 135 -14.28 13.46 19.28
CA GLN A 135 -13.50 12.27 18.89
C GLN A 135 -13.55 12.05 17.38
N LEU A 136 -12.40 11.65 16.83
CA LEU A 136 -12.29 11.21 15.43
C LEU A 136 -13.15 9.98 15.19
N ALA A 137 -13.38 9.62 13.92
CA ALA A 137 -13.97 8.32 13.62
C ALA A 137 -12.94 7.21 13.90
N HIS A 138 -13.38 6.11 14.51
CA HIS A 138 -12.53 4.94 14.78
C HIS A 138 -12.98 3.74 13.96
N ILE A 139 -12.07 3.11 13.23
CA ILE A 139 -12.34 1.86 12.50
C ILE A 139 -11.65 0.72 13.21
N TYR A 140 -12.34 -0.40 13.39
CA TYR A 140 -11.81 -1.56 14.08
C TYR A 140 -11.58 -2.72 13.11
N LEU A 141 -10.32 -3.05 12.89
CA LEU A 141 -9.85 -4.18 12.10
C LEU A 141 -9.41 -5.31 13.03
N LYS A 142 -9.73 -6.54 12.62
CA LYS A 142 -9.32 -7.75 13.33
C LYS A 142 -8.55 -8.74 12.48
N TYR A 143 -7.60 -9.42 13.09
CA TYR A 143 -6.82 -10.49 12.46
C TYR A 143 -6.69 -11.74 13.36
N ASP A 144 -6.43 -12.86 12.71
CA ASP A 144 -6.12 -14.13 13.38
C ASP A 144 -4.70 -14.11 13.98
N TRP A 145 -4.60 -14.31 15.30
CA TRP A 145 -3.32 -14.36 16.01
C TRP A 145 -2.83 -15.77 16.34
N THR A 146 -3.65 -16.80 16.07
CA THR A 146 -3.37 -18.20 16.46
C THR A 146 -2.06 -18.72 15.88
N ASP A 147 -1.73 -18.31 14.65
CA ASP A 147 -0.41 -18.53 14.05
C ASP A 147 0.62 -17.56 14.64
N CYS A 148 1.36 -18.04 15.64
CA CYS A 148 2.47 -17.33 16.28
C CYS A 148 3.82 -17.53 15.57
N SER A 149 3.86 -18.21 14.43
CA SER A 149 5.08 -18.40 13.65
C SER A 149 5.49 -17.11 12.90
N PRO A 150 6.69 -17.06 12.31
CA PRO A 150 7.07 -15.96 11.40
C PRO A 150 6.12 -15.77 10.20
N LYS A 151 5.32 -16.79 9.86
CA LYS A 151 4.32 -16.73 8.77
C LYS A 151 2.97 -16.15 9.23
N GLY A 152 2.78 -16.02 10.54
CA GLY A 152 1.59 -15.48 11.19
C GLY A 152 1.34 -14.01 10.89
N THR A 153 0.07 -13.60 11.01
CA THR A 153 -0.33 -12.23 10.66
C THR A 153 0.32 -11.20 11.60
N ALA A 154 0.42 -11.49 12.91
CA ALA A 154 1.08 -10.61 13.87
C ALA A 154 2.56 -10.34 13.52
N ALA A 155 3.30 -11.38 13.14
CA ALA A 155 4.71 -11.27 12.75
C ALA A 155 4.86 -10.45 11.47
N LYS A 156 4.02 -10.72 10.47
CA LYS A 156 4.02 -9.97 9.21
C LYS A 156 3.68 -8.49 9.39
N ILE A 157 2.72 -8.15 10.25
CA ILE A 157 2.40 -6.75 10.57
C ILE A 157 3.63 -6.06 11.18
N LYS A 158 4.32 -6.71 12.13
CA LYS A 158 5.55 -6.17 12.74
C LYS A 158 6.67 -5.95 11.72
N ASN A 159 6.88 -6.91 10.82
CA ASN A 159 7.86 -6.77 9.75
C ASN A 159 7.53 -5.60 8.82
N PHE A 160 6.26 -5.49 8.40
CA PHE A 160 5.83 -4.34 7.59
C PHE A 160 6.12 -3.01 8.30
N ILE A 161 5.79 -2.90 9.59
CA ILE A 161 6.07 -1.68 10.37
C ILE A 161 7.56 -1.39 10.43
N GLN A 162 8.39 -2.42 10.62
CA GLN A 162 9.85 -2.27 10.68
C GLN A 162 10.45 -1.86 9.33
N GLU A 163 10.01 -2.47 8.23
CA GLU A 163 10.42 -2.14 6.86
C GLU A 163 10.06 -0.70 6.47
N ASN A 164 8.96 -0.17 7.02
CA ASN A 164 8.49 1.18 6.76
C ASN A 164 8.96 2.21 7.80
N LYS A 165 9.76 1.82 8.80
CA LYS A 165 10.20 2.71 9.89
C LYS A 165 11.06 3.88 9.41
N GLY A 166 11.88 3.65 8.38
CA GLY A 166 12.78 4.66 7.81
C GLY A 166 12.14 5.59 6.78
N LYS A 167 10.88 5.35 6.40
CA LYS A 167 10.18 6.19 5.43
C LYS A 167 9.82 7.54 6.06
N ASN A 168 10.09 8.62 5.34
CA ASN A 168 9.71 9.96 5.77
C ASN A 168 8.21 10.19 5.56
N THR A 169 7.42 9.75 6.54
CA THR A 169 5.96 9.85 6.54
C THR A 169 5.45 10.19 7.94
N SER A 170 4.33 10.90 8.00
CA SER A 170 3.66 11.21 9.27
C SER A 170 2.82 10.06 9.80
N ILE A 171 2.52 9.01 9.00
CA ILE A 171 1.82 7.84 9.53
C ILE A 171 2.72 7.10 10.52
N LYS A 172 2.15 6.74 11.67
CA LYS A 172 2.84 5.95 12.69
C LYS A 172 1.93 4.83 13.15
N PHE A 173 2.48 3.63 13.21
CA PHE A 173 1.81 2.49 13.82
C PHE A 173 2.16 2.52 15.31
N GLN A 174 1.23 3.05 16.10
CA GLN A 174 1.42 3.19 17.54
C GLN A 174 0.97 1.91 18.23
N TRP A 175 1.89 1.30 18.95
CA TRP A 175 1.54 0.15 19.78
C TRP A 175 0.66 0.60 20.95
N LYS A 176 -0.41 -0.16 21.23
CA LYS A 176 -1.24 0.00 22.43
C LYS A 176 -1.32 -1.31 23.20
N LYS A 177 -1.43 -1.17 24.52
CA LYS A 177 -1.67 -2.30 25.42
C LYS A 177 -3.03 -2.92 25.09
N TYR A 178 -3.04 -4.22 24.84
CA TYR A 178 -4.23 -5.02 24.55
C TYR A 178 -4.36 -6.15 25.55
N GLY A 179 -5.59 -6.50 25.91
CA GLY A 179 -5.87 -7.57 26.88
C GLY A 179 -5.62 -7.17 28.34
N ARG A 180 -5.97 -8.07 29.26
CA ARG A 180 -5.77 -7.92 30.70
C ARG A 180 -4.44 -8.58 31.06
N ILE A 181 -3.43 -7.80 31.46
CA ILE A 181 -2.34 -8.37 32.24
C ILE A 181 -2.88 -8.47 33.66
N GLN A 182 -3.36 -9.64 34.08
CA GLN A 182 -3.52 -9.89 35.51
C GLN A 182 -2.14 -9.74 36.15
N ASN A 183 -2.08 -9.16 37.36
CA ASN A 183 -0.87 -8.96 38.16
C ASN A 183 -0.17 -10.30 38.40
N ALA A 184 0.57 -10.77 37.40
CA ALA A 184 1.53 -11.83 37.57
C ALA A 184 2.73 -11.18 38.27
N GLU A 185 3.29 -11.90 39.25
CA GLU A 185 4.61 -11.65 39.83
C GLU A 185 5.55 -11.04 38.79
N ALA A 186 6.41 -10.10 39.16
CA ALA A 186 7.29 -9.38 38.22
C ALA A 186 8.14 -10.35 37.37
N LEU A 187 7.59 -10.83 36.25
CA LEU A 187 8.23 -11.78 35.37
C LEU A 187 9.33 -11.04 34.64
N ARG A 188 10.56 -11.59 34.65
CA ARG A 188 11.69 -11.02 33.91
C ARG A 188 11.28 -10.77 32.45
N PRO A 189 11.45 -9.54 31.94
CA PRO A 189 11.23 -9.23 30.54
C PRO A 189 12.00 -10.18 29.61
N GLY A 190 11.32 -10.75 28.62
CA GLY A 190 11.87 -11.71 27.65
C GLY A 190 11.87 -13.18 28.12
N SER A 191 11.55 -13.49 29.38
CA SER A 191 11.55 -14.86 29.92
C SER A 191 10.49 -15.76 29.27
N ARG A 192 10.75 -17.07 29.21
CA ARG A 192 9.77 -18.07 28.70
C ARG A 192 8.44 -17.95 29.45
N ALA A 193 8.47 -17.74 30.77
CA ALA A 193 7.29 -17.53 31.59
C ALA A 193 6.50 -16.27 31.20
N GLN A 194 7.18 -15.13 30.97
CA GLN A 194 6.51 -13.92 30.47
C GLN A 194 5.88 -14.14 29.09
N LYS A 195 6.59 -14.83 28.19
CA LYS A 195 6.06 -15.14 26.85
C LYS A 195 4.85 -16.08 26.92
N VAL A 196 4.86 -17.09 27.80
CA VAL A 196 3.73 -18.02 28.01
C VAL A 196 2.56 -17.27 28.64
N ASN A 197 2.79 -16.48 29.68
CA ASN A 197 1.77 -15.67 30.33
C ASN A 197 1.13 -14.67 29.36
N ALA A 198 1.93 -13.96 28.57
CA ALA A 198 1.41 -13.01 27.59
C ALA A 198 0.60 -13.68 26.46
N ARG A 199 0.89 -14.96 26.14
CA ARG A 199 0.05 -15.77 25.24
C ARG A 199 -1.27 -16.14 25.90
N LEU A 200 -1.23 -16.64 27.14
CA LEU A 200 -2.43 -17.02 27.90
C LEU A 200 -3.38 -15.84 28.13
N ASN A 201 -2.83 -14.66 28.40
CA ASN A 201 -3.60 -13.46 28.72
C ASN A 201 -3.90 -12.55 27.51
N ARG A 202 -3.60 -13.01 26.30
CA ARG A 202 -3.76 -12.24 25.05
C ARG A 202 -3.09 -10.86 25.10
N SER A 203 -2.06 -10.70 25.94
CA SER A 203 -1.45 -9.41 26.28
C SER A 203 -0.18 -9.11 25.49
N TYR A 204 0.08 -9.91 24.45
CA TYR A 204 1.16 -9.60 23.52
C TYR A 204 0.89 -8.32 22.73
N ASN A 205 1.96 -7.58 22.47
CA ASN A 205 1.98 -6.28 21.81
C ASN A 205 1.43 -6.29 20.37
N ASN A 206 0.12 -6.39 20.22
CA ASN A 206 -0.53 -6.80 18.98
C ASN A 206 -1.75 -5.94 18.61
N HIS A 207 -2.08 -4.93 19.44
CA HIS A 207 -2.98 -3.85 19.06
C HIS A 207 -2.17 -2.67 18.55
N TRP A 208 -2.48 -2.25 17.33
CA TRP A 208 -1.91 -1.09 16.68
C TRP A 208 -2.97 -0.04 16.45
N GLU A 209 -2.65 1.20 16.78
CA GLU A 209 -3.41 2.38 16.39
C GLU A 209 -2.69 3.09 15.26
N VAL A 210 -3.43 3.39 14.19
CA VAL A 210 -2.90 3.96 12.97
C VAL A 210 -3.77 5.17 12.58
N PRO A 211 -3.38 6.39 12.98
CA PRO A 211 -4.07 7.59 12.54
C PRO A 211 -3.74 7.86 11.06
N CYS A 212 -4.77 8.10 10.25
CA CYS A 212 -4.63 8.48 8.86
C CYS A 212 -5.78 9.39 8.44
N ASN A 213 -5.45 10.58 7.91
CA ASN A 213 -6.41 11.54 7.33
C ASN A 213 -7.67 11.79 8.18
N GLY A 214 -7.52 11.95 9.50
CA GLY A 214 -8.64 12.25 10.41
C GLY A 214 -9.45 11.03 10.87
N VAL A 215 -8.98 9.81 10.57
CA VAL A 215 -9.56 8.55 11.03
C VAL A 215 -8.53 7.78 11.85
N LEU A 216 -8.94 7.17 12.97
CA LEU A 216 -8.10 6.29 13.77
C LEU A 216 -8.42 4.83 13.49
N ILE A 217 -7.45 4.08 12.97
CA ILE A 217 -7.64 2.67 12.64
C ILE A 217 -7.01 1.81 13.73
N HIS A 218 -7.82 0.97 14.37
CA HIS A 218 -7.40 -0.02 15.35
C HIS A 218 -7.21 -1.36 14.65
N ILE A 219 -6.05 -1.98 14.82
CA ILE A 219 -5.76 -3.33 14.30
C ILE A 219 -5.53 -4.24 15.49
N MET A 220 -6.44 -5.18 15.72
CA MET A 220 -6.53 -5.95 16.96
C MET A 220 -6.59 -7.46 16.67
N PRO A 221 -6.06 -8.32 17.55
CA PRO A 221 -6.18 -9.77 17.36
C PRO A 221 -7.56 -10.29 17.79
N THR A 222 -7.97 -11.44 17.26
CA THR A 222 -9.14 -12.22 17.72
C THR A 222 -8.92 -13.72 17.59
N ASP A 223 -9.52 -14.50 18.49
CA ASP A 223 -9.60 -15.96 18.39
C ASP A 223 -10.70 -16.43 17.41
N HIS A 224 -11.64 -15.54 17.10
CA HIS A 224 -12.87 -15.87 16.39
C HIS A 224 -12.81 -15.43 14.92
N TYR A 225 -11.60 -15.29 14.36
CA TYR A 225 -11.41 -14.75 13.01
C TYR A 225 -12.17 -15.54 11.94
N LYS A 226 -12.19 -16.88 12.04
CA LYS A 226 -12.88 -17.76 11.07
C LYS A 226 -14.39 -17.52 11.09
N GLU A 227 -14.99 -17.47 12.27
CA GLU A 227 -16.42 -17.21 12.43
C GLU A 227 -16.80 -15.79 11.96
N PHE A 228 -15.96 -14.80 12.28
CA PHE A 228 -16.19 -13.44 11.81
C PHE A 228 -16.18 -13.41 10.28
N LYS A 229 -15.22 -14.09 9.66
CA LYS A 229 -15.05 -14.14 8.20
C LYS A 229 -16.29 -14.68 7.48
N GLU A 230 -16.99 -15.65 8.06
CA GLU A 230 -18.22 -16.24 7.48
C GLU A 230 -19.39 -15.24 7.43
N LYS A 231 -19.36 -14.22 8.29
CA LYS A 231 -20.41 -13.20 8.42
C LYS A 231 -20.05 -11.87 7.76
N THR A 232 -19.14 -11.91 6.79
CA THR A 232 -18.61 -10.72 6.10
C THR A 232 -19.14 -10.54 4.69
N ASP A 233 -19.30 -9.28 4.29
CA ASP A 233 -19.37 -8.86 2.90
C ASP A 233 -18.09 -8.13 2.47
N SER A 234 -18.05 -7.63 1.24
CA SER A 234 -16.90 -6.90 0.75
C SER A 234 -17.13 -5.41 0.72
N LYS A 235 -16.25 -4.66 1.39
CA LYS A 235 -16.28 -3.20 1.48
C LYS A 235 -14.93 -2.61 1.10
N LYS A 236 -14.90 -1.30 0.85
CA LYS A 236 -13.64 -0.56 0.63
C LYS A 236 -13.21 0.16 1.91
N LEU A 237 -11.92 0.11 2.19
CA LEU A 237 -11.26 0.92 3.21
C LEU A 237 -10.02 1.55 2.57
N ALA A 238 -9.97 2.88 2.56
CA ALA A 238 -8.98 3.65 1.83
C ALA A 238 -8.84 3.19 0.35
N GLY A 239 -9.97 2.89 -0.30
CA GLY A 239 -10.03 2.40 -1.68
C GLY A 239 -9.62 0.94 -1.88
N ILE A 240 -9.13 0.26 -0.84
CA ILE A 240 -8.72 -1.15 -0.88
C ILE A 240 -9.89 -2.05 -0.48
N LYS A 241 -10.12 -3.12 -1.25
CA LYS A 241 -11.21 -4.07 -1.01
C LYS A 241 -10.86 -5.01 0.15
N LEU A 242 -11.62 -4.92 1.24
CA LEU A 242 -11.51 -5.76 2.44
C LEU A 242 -12.83 -6.48 2.71
N ARG A 243 -12.80 -7.41 3.66
CA ARG A 243 -13.99 -8.02 4.26
C ARG A 243 -14.47 -7.17 5.43
N ALA A 244 -15.77 -6.94 5.53
CA ALA A 244 -16.39 -6.23 6.66
C ALA A 244 -17.54 -7.05 7.24
N LEU A 245 -17.72 -7.05 8.56
CA LEU A 245 -18.87 -7.69 9.18
C LEU A 245 -20.15 -7.01 8.68
N THR A 246 -21.10 -7.84 8.25
CA THR A 246 -22.46 -7.39 7.96
C THR A 246 -23.14 -6.88 9.23
N GLN A 247 -24.21 -6.11 9.11
CA GLN A 247 -24.98 -5.66 10.28
C GLN A 247 -25.44 -6.83 11.15
N THR A 248 -26.02 -7.87 10.55
CA THR A 248 -26.42 -9.10 11.25
C THR A 248 -25.21 -9.80 11.88
N GLY A 249 -24.10 -9.91 11.14
CA GLY A 249 -22.86 -10.49 11.64
C GLY A 249 -22.29 -9.75 12.85
N LEU A 250 -22.32 -8.42 12.83
CA LEU A 250 -21.88 -7.59 13.96
C LEU A 250 -22.75 -7.82 15.19
N ILE A 251 -24.08 -7.83 15.05
CA ILE A 251 -25.01 -8.08 16.15
C ILE A 251 -24.76 -9.47 16.75
N GLU A 252 -24.77 -10.52 15.91
CA GLU A 252 -24.52 -11.90 16.34
C GLU A 252 -23.19 -12.05 17.07
N MET A 253 -22.11 -11.54 16.48
CA MET A 253 -20.77 -11.65 17.07
C MET A 253 -20.62 -10.81 18.35
N SER A 254 -21.29 -9.64 18.43
CA SER A 254 -21.26 -8.80 19.63
C SER A 254 -21.97 -9.46 20.82
N LEU A 255 -23.07 -10.18 20.58
CA LEU A 255 -23.79 -10.93 21.60
C LEU A 255 -23.03 -12.18 22.03
N LYS A 256 -22.44 -12.90 21.07
CA LYS A 256 -21.69 -14.13 21.33
C LYS A 256 -20.35 -13.87 22.01
N TYR A 257 -19.66 -12.79 21.64
CA TYR A 257 -18.29 -12.50 22.05
C TYR A 257 -18.17 -11.14 22.75
N ILE A 258 -18.84 -11.01 23.90
CA ILE A 258 -18.92 -9.79 24.72
C ILE A 258 -17.52 -9.19 25.01
N TYR A 259 -16.50 -10.03 25.17
CA TYR A 259 -15.13 -9.59 25.50
C TYR A 259 -14.26 -9.24 24.29
N ASP A 260 -14.76 -9.40 23.06
CA ASP A 260 -14.00 -9.11 21.85
C ASP A 260 -14.06 -7.63 21.44
N GLY A 261 -14.65 -6.76 22.27
CA GLY A 261 -14.65 -5.31 22.06
C GLY A 261 -15.52 -4.86 20.88
N LEU A 262 -16.50 -5.67 20.49
CA LEU A 262 -17.49 -5.35 19.46
C LEU A 262 -18.65 -4.49 19.99
N SER A 263 -18.84 -4.46 21.31
CA SER A 263 -19.92 -3.71 21.94
C SER A 263 -19.77 -2.21 21.68
N GLY A 264 -20.87 -1.59 21.21
CA GLY A 264 -20.90 -0.17 20.88
C GLY A 264 -20.24 0.20 19.55
N LEU A 265 -19.93 -0.78 18.69
CA LEU A 265 -19.57 -0.54 17.30
C LEU A 265 -20.82 -0.48 16.42
N PHE A 266 -20.76 0.35 15.40
CA PHE A 266 -21.74 0.43 14.32
C PHE A 266 -21.25 -0.36 13.10
N PRO A 267 -22.17 -0.83 12.23
CA PRO A 267 -21.81 -1.44 10.95
C PRO A 267 -20.95 -0.50 10.10
N TYR A 268 -20.03 -1.07 9.32
CA TYR A 268 -19.19 -0.31 8.41
C TYR A 268 -19.80 -0.31 7.01
N ASP A 269 -20.55 0.75 6.69
CA ASP A 269 -21.35 0.79 5.44
C ASP A 269 -20.58 1.36 4.25
N SER A 270 -19.73 2.37 4.48
CA SER A 270 -19.02 3.13 3.44
C SER A 270 -17.57 3.45 3.82
N ASP A 271 -16.75 3.74 2.81
CA ASP A 271 -15.36 4.15 3.00
C ASP A 271 -15.28 5.58 3.55
N ILE A 272 -14.78 5.73 4.77
CA ILE A 272 -14.70 7.03 5.46
C ILE A 272 -13.28 7.60 5.54
N VAL A 273 -12.27 6.87 5.05
CA VAL A 273 -10.88 7.38 5.04
C VAL A 273 -10.76 8.34 3.86
N PRO A 274 -10.56 9.66 4.10
CA PRO A 274 -10.43 10.61 3.01
C PRO A 274 -9.22 10.25 2.16
N LEU A 275 -9.44 10.07 0.86
CA LEU A 275 -8.37 9.84 -0.07
C LEU A 275 -8.01 11.18 -0.73
N LEU A 276 -7.06 11.88 -0.13
CA LEU A 276 -6.62 13.21 -0.58
C LEU A 276 -5.63 13.09 -1.75
N TRP A 277 -5.03 11.92 -1.88
CA TRP A 277 -3.96 11.62 -2.82
C TRP A 277 -4.42 10.61 -3.90
N VAL A 278 -5.74 10.31 -4.03
CA VAL A 278 -6.31 9.56 -5.19
C VAL A 278 -5.85 10.23 -6.46
N ASN A 279 -5.95 11.55 -6.45
CA ASN A 279 -5.50 12.35 -7.53
C ASN A 279 -4.00 12.53 -7.57
N SER A 280 -3.17 12.03 -6.67
CA SER A 280 -1.72 12.00 -6.93
C SER A 280 -1.25 10.69 -7.52
N LEU A 281 -1.97 9.58 -7.44
CA LEU A 281 -1.81 8.52 -8.47
C LEU A 281 -2.47 8.95 -9.79
N SER A 282 -3.49 9.81 -9.65
CA SER A 282 -4.12 10.77 -10.55
C SER A 282 -3.34 11.95 -11.11
N SER A 283 -2.22 12.36 -10.50
CA SER A 283 -1.52 13.65 -10.73
C SER A 283 -0.05 13.43 -10.97
N GLN A 284 0.45 12.41 -10.29
CA GLN A 284 1.27 11.42 -10.95
C GLN A 284 0.51 10.66 -12.07
N LYS A 285 -0.68 11.10 -12.52
CA LYS A 285 -1.47 10.95 -13.77
C LYS A 285 -2.16 12.31 -14.13
N LYS A 286 -1.57 13.48 -13.83
CA LYS A 286 -1.99 14.91 -14.08
C LYS A 286 -1.36 15.93 -13.10
N THR A 287 -0.24 16.55 -13.50
CA THR A 287 0.63 17.54 -12.83
C THR A 287 1.87 16.93 -12.21
#